data_AF-A0A7X9ZTM5-F1
#
_entry.id   AF-A0A7X9ZTM5-F1
#
_cell.length_a   1.000
_cell.length_b   1.000
_cell.length_c   1.000
_cell.angle_alpha   90.00
_cell.angle_beta   90.00
_cell.angle_gamma   90.00
#
_symmetry.space_group_name_H-M   'P 1'
#
loop_
_entity.id
_entity.type
_entity.pdbx_description
1 polymer ?
#
loop_
_entity_poly.entity_id
_entity_poly.type
_entity_poly.pdbx_seq_one_letter_code
_entity_poly.pdbx_strand_id
1 'polypeptide(L)' 'MCNAAHSAPFAHAARARLASFPHAYAVAVRLRESSGDRQYVIRTACPLQPVRVSVSPPAMHEVLMALVV' A
#
# COMPACT_ATOMS: atom_id res chain seq x y z
N MET A 1 -17.01 18.48 0.80
CA MET A 1 -16.86 18.71 2.25
C MET A 1 -17.08 17.37 2.93
N CYS A 2 -16.02 16.69 3.38
CA CYS A 2 -16.16 15.37 4.00
C CYS A 2 -16.45 15.56 5.49
N ASN A 3 -17.64 15.11 5.89
CA ASN A 3 -18.22 15.27 7.22
C ASN A 3 -17.34 14.62 8.29
N ALA A 4 -16.88 15.40 9.25
CA ALA A 4 -16.04 14.98 10.37
C ALA A 4 -16.88 14.25 11.44
N ALA A 5 -17.38 13.07 11.10
CA ALA A 5 -17.99 12.20 12.08
C ALA A 5 -16.89 11.55 12.93
N HIS A 6 -16.68 12.12 14.11
CA HIS A 6 -16.34 11.45 15.37
C HIS A 6 -15.73 10.04 15.21
N SER A 7 -14.43 9.97 14.96
CA SER A 7 -13.74 8.67 14.76
C SER A 7 -12.51 8.61 15.65
N ALA A 8 -12.57 7.69 16.62
CA ALA A 8 -11.60 7.46 17.66
C ALA A 8 -10.13 7.45 17.16
N PRO A 9 -9.16 7.85 18.00
CA PRO A 9 -7.73 7.91 17.65
C PRO A 9 -7.15 6.58 17.11
N PHE A 10 -7.81 5.46 17.36
CA PHE A 10 -7.44 4.12 16.89
C PHE A 10 -7.62 3.91 15.37
N ALA A 11 -8.57 4.60 14.73
CA ALA A 11 -8.84 4.44 13.29
C ALA A 11 -7.69 5.00 12.43
N HIS A 12 -6.92 5.96 12.95
CA HIS A 12 -5.79 6.58 12.26
C HIS A 12 -4.51 5.73 12.37
N ALA A 13 -4.28 5.10 13.54
CA ALA A 13 -3.12 4.24 13.77
C ALA A 13 -3.18 2.93 12.96
N ALA A 14 -4.36 2.30 12.89
CA ALA A 14 -4.55 1.10 12.07
C ALA A 14 -4.34 1.40 10.58
N ARG A 15 -4.88 2.52 10.09
CA ARG A 15 -4.66 2.97 8.71
C ARG A 15 -3.19 3.26 8.42
N ALA A 16 -2.48 3.94 9.32
CA ALA A 16 -1.05 4.18 9.16
C ALA A 16 -0.23 2.88 9.10
N ARG A 17 -0.58 1.87 9.92
CA ARG A 17 0.08 0.56 9.89
C ARG A 17 -0.19 -0.19 8.60
N LEU A 18 -1.44 -0.23 8.11
CA LEU A 18 -1.80 -0.90 6.87
C LEU A 18 -1.21 -0.19 5.64
N ALA A 19 -1.06 1.12 5.72
CA ALA A 19 -0.45 1.94 4.68
C ALA A 19 1.09 1.97 4.74
N SER A 20 1.72 1.21 5.64
CA SER A 20 3.16 1.16 5.80
C SER A 20 3.83 0.23 4.78
N PHE A 21 5.07 0.54 4.43
CA PHE A 21 5.87 -0.31 3.54
C PHE A 21 6.03 -1.76 4.06
N PRO A 22 6.35 -2.03 5.34
CA PRO A 22 6.47 -3.41 5.82
C PRO A 22 5.20 -4.23 5.65
N HIS A 23 4.03 -3.61 5.89
CA HIS A 23 2.76 -4.29 5.69
C HIS A 23 2.50 -4.57 4.21
N ALA A 24 2.72 -3.57 3.34
CA ALA A 24 2.55 -3.73 1.90
C ALA A 24 3.51 -4.80 1.32
N TYR A 25 4.75 -4.88 1.81
CA TYR A 25 5.70 -5.90 1.40
C TYR A 25 5.25 -7.30 1.82
N ALA A 26 4.78 -7.48 3.05
CA ALA A 26 4.25 -8.76 3.51
C ALA A 26 3.04 -9.22 2.67
N VAL A 27 2.16 -8.28 2.29
CA VAL A 27 1.04 -8.55 1.36
C VAL A 27 1.57 -8.95 -0.02
N ALA A 28 2.57 -8.25 -0.54
CA ALA A 28 3.18 -8.55 -1.84
C ALA A 28 3.80 -9.96 -1.87
N VAL A 29 4.49 -10.38 -0.81
CA VAL A 29 5.01 -11.77 -0.70
C VAL A 29 3.88 -12.77 -0.76
N ARG A 30 2.82 -12.58 0.05
CA ARG A 30 1.71 -13.53 0.10
C ARG A 30 0.93 -13.61 -1.21
N LEU A 31 0.71 -12.46 -1.87
CA LEU A 31 0.09 -12.42 -3.19
C LEU A 31 0.96 -13.11 -4.24
N ARG A 32 2.29 -12.94 -4.15
CA ARG A 32 3.21 -13.62 -5.05
C ARG A 32 3.14 -15.14 -4.87
N GLU A 33 3.16 -15.62 -3.63
CA GLU A 33 3.05 -17.05 -3.32
C GLU A 33 1.74 -17.66 -3.83
N SER A 34 0.64 -16.90 -3.76
CA SER A 34 -0.68 -17.41 -4.17
C SER A 34 -0.96 -17.31 -5.68
N SER A 35 -0.45 -16.26 -6.35
CA SER A 35 -0.74 -16.00 -7.77
C SER A 35 0.38 -16.41 -8.72
N GLY A 36 1.63 -16.44 -8.25
CA GLY A 36 2.82 -16.56 -9.08
C GLY A 36 3.19 -15.27 -9.83
N ASP A 37 2.35 -14.23 -9.77
CA ASP A 37 2.59 -12.97 -10.46
C ASP A 37 3.55 -12.06 -9.69
N ARG A 38 4.38 -11.31 -10.43
CA ARG A 38 5.22 -10.26 -9.85
C ARG A 38 4.37 -9.23 -9.11
N GLN A 39 4.85 -8.80 -7.95
CA GLN A 39 4.17 -7.80 -7.13
C GLN A 39 5.06 -6.59 -6.95
N TYR A 40 4.53 -5.42 -7.32
CA TYR A 40 5.18 -4.12 -7.22
C TYR A 40 4.65 -3.40 -5.98
N VAL A 41 5.53 -3.09 -5.04
CA VAL A 41 5.22 -2.21 -3.90
C VAL A 41 5.54 -0.79 -4.33
N ILE A 42 4.51 0.05 -4.43
CA ILE A 42 4.57 1.38 -5.05
C ILE A 42 4.23 2.44 -4.00
N ARG A 43 5.07 3.48 -3.92
CA ARG A 43 4.76 4.70 -3.17
C ARG A 43 3.90 5.61 -4.03
N THR A 44 2.80 6.09 -3.47
CA THR A 44 1.85 6.98 -4.14
C THR A 44 1.90 8.38 -3.52
N ALA A 45 1.39 9.37 -4.26
CA ALA A 45 1.20 10.73 -3.73
C ALA A 45 -0.07 10.87 -2.87
N CYS A 46 -0.88 9.81 -2.75
CA CYS A 46 -2.13 9.83 -2.00
C CYS A 46 -1.84 9.70 -0.49
N PRO A 47 -2.19 10.70 0.35
CA PRO A 47 -1.93 10.64 1.79
C PRO A 47 -2.70 9.53 2.51
N LEU A 48 -3.82 9.07 1.94
CA LEU A 48 -4.64 8.00 2.50
C LEU A 48 -4.15 6.60 2.10
N GLN A 49 -3.40 6.49 1.01
CA GLN A 49 -2.80 5.24 0.53
C GLN A 49 -1.35 5.49 0.07
N PRO A 50 -0.46 5.91 0.98
CA PRO A 50 0.92 6.27 0.63
C PRO A 50 1.70 5.10 0.03
N VAL A 51 1.33 3.86 0.33
CA VAL A 51 1.90 2.65 -0.27
C VAL A 51 0.79 1.73 -0.74
N ARG A 52 0.95 1.13 -1.92
CA ARG A 52 0.07 0.08 -2.44
C ARG A 52 0.86 -1.06 -3.06
N VAL A 53 0.21 -2.21 -3.22
CA VAL A 53 0.70 -3.34 -3.99
C VAL A 53 -0.04 -3.39 -5.33
N SER A 54 0.67 -3.65 -6.42
CA SER A 54 0.09 -3.81 -7.74
C SER A 54 0.79 -4.92 -8.52
N VAL A 55 0.08 -5.58 -9.41
CA VAL A 55 0.66 -6.51 -10.41
C VAL A 55 1.25 -5.77 -11.62
N SER A 56 0.93 -4.48 -11.76
CA SER A 56 1.45 -3.62 -12.83
C SER A 56 2.63 -2.78 -12.33
N PRO A 57 3.58 -2.46 -13.21
CA PRO A 57 4.66 -1.54 -12.87
C PRO A 57 4.12 -0.14 -12.53
N PRO A 58 4.89 0.67 -11.76
CA PRO A 58 4.50 2.04 -11.43
C PRO A 58 4.37 2.91 -12.68
N ALA A 59 3.44 3.87 -12.63
CA ALA A 59 3.36 4.94 -13.61
C ALA A 59 4.54 5.92 -13.46
N MET A 60 4.79 6.79 -14.45
CA MET A 60 5.95 7.69 -14.47
C MET A 60 6.16 8.54 -13.21
N HIS A 61 5.09 8.88 -12.49
CA HIS A 61 5.14 9.75 -11.31
C HIS A 61 5.13 8.97 -9.98
N GLU A 62 5.20 7.65 -10.05
CA GLU A 62 5.13 6.77 -8.90
C GLU A 62 6.50 6.15 -8.63
N VAL A 63 6.77 5.86 -7.36
CA VAL A 63 8.08 5.34 -6.96
C VAL A 63 7.98 3.87 -6.63
N LEU A 64 8.73 3.04 -7.37
CA LEU A 64 8.92 1.64 -7.01
C LEU A 64 9.69 1.57 -5.70
N MET A 65 9.09 0.97 -4.67
CA MET A 65 9.77 0.74 -3.39
C MET A 65 10.38 -0.66 -3.34
N ALA A 66 9.67 -1.66 -3.86
CA ALA A 66 10.16 -3.03 -3.95
C ALA A 66 9.47 -3.78 -5.09
N LEU A 67 10.17 -4.75 -5.66
CA LEU A 67 9.64 -5.73 -6.60
C LEU A 67 9.81 -7.12 -6.00
N VAL A 68 8.71 -7.86 -5.87
CA VAL A 68 8.71 -9.25 -5.43
C VAL A 68 8.57 -10.13 -6.67
N VAL A 69 9.64 -10.87 -6.97
CA VAL A 69 9.75 -11.77 -8.13
C VAL A 69 9.84 -13.23 -7.75
#